data_AF-B4V1U0-F1
#
_entry.id   AF-B4V1U0-F1
#
_cell.length_a   1.000
_cell.length_b   1.000
_cell.length_c   1.000
_cell.angle_alpha   90.00
_cell.angle_beta   90.00
_cell.angle_gamma   90.00
#
_symmetry.space_group_name_H-M   'P 1'
#
loop_
_entity.id
_entity.type
_entity.pdbx_description
1 polymer ?
#
loop_
_entity_poly.entity_id
_entity_poly.type
_entity_poly.pdbx_seq_one_letter_code
_entity_poly.pdbx_strand_id
1 'polypeptide(L)'
;MVNADIEIETLAEFDQVVARGSLSGYRIQSVNLLERTFALLAADTSAAVFLGCAMEPDASAKVRADGALVYPPVPDLPFNPYRGLLYTADELFTGLADGYEATPDAQAYAWFQETKADGDVFSSMLRSIHDDAVSDALDEHLSGARVVGVMGGHAMERGGTEYRGAAELGRCLARSGLTVATGGGPGAMEAANLGAYLAPAPDSALAEALELLAKAPSFTPSVSDWARAAFAVRERWPAGGDSVGIPTWFYGHEPPNAFAGHIAKYFANATREDGLLARSTAGVVFLPGAAGTVQEIFDNATPNYYASRGEPTPMVLVGRHHWIEHLPAWPLLRALARGRGMESRIALVDSVAEVPEALAAMGRAQ
;
A
#
# COMPACT_ATOMS: atom_id res chain seq x y z
N MET A 1 -8.36 -17.38 21.01
CA MET A 1 -7.67 -16.46 21.94
C MET A 1 -7.06 -15.39 21.08
N VAL A 2 -7.60 -14.18 21.11
CA VAL A 2 -6.95 -13.03 20.46
C VAL A 2 -5.68 -12.81 21.27
N ASN A 3 -4.52 -13.01 20.65
CA ASN A 3 -3.26 -12.70 21.32
C ASN A 3 -3.34 -11.21 21.68
N ALA A 4 -3.09 -10.86 22.94
CA ALA A 4 -2.83 -9.46 23.25
C ALA A 4 -1.69 -9.03 22.34
N ASP A 5 -1.86 -7.92 21.64
CA ASP A 5 -0.88 -7.43 20.70
C ASP A 5 0.49 -7.37 21.38
N ILE A 6 1.42 -8.20 20.90
CA ILE A 6 2.75 -8.33 21.48
C ILE A 6 3.71 -7.31 20.87
N GLU A 7 3.22 -6.52 19.91
CA GLU A 7 4.00 -5.59 19.12
C GLU A 7 3.91 -4.18 19.73
N ILE A 8 5.02 -3.45 19.67
CA ILE A 8 5.17 -2.10 20.21
C ILE A 8 5.89 -1.28 19.15
N GLU A 9 5.18 -0.35 18.53
CA GLU A 9 5.65 0.38 17.36
C GLU A 9 5.75 1.88 17.64
N THR A 10 5.10 2.32 18.70
CA THR A 10 5.13 3.71 19.16
C THR A 10 5.77 3.85 20.53
N LEU A 11 6.37 5.02 20.78
CA LEU A 11 6.89 5.37 22.09
C LEU A 11 5.78 5.40 23.16
N ALA A 12 4.55 5.74 22.77
CA ALA A 12 3.41 5.77 23.69
C ALA A 12 3.02 4.36 24.15
N GLU A 13 2.95 3.38 23.26
CA GLU A 13 2.73 1.97 23.62
C GLU A 13 3.86 1.44 24.49
N PHE A 14 5.11 1.76 24.13
CA PHE A 14 6.27 1.39 24.93
C PHE A 14 6.13 1.91 26.36
N ASP A 15 5.83 3.20 26.53
CA ASP A 15 5.68 3.83 27.85
C ASP A 15 4.54 3.21 28.66
N GLN A 16 3.44 2.83 28.01
CA GLN A 16 2.31 2.15 28.66
C GLN A 16 2.66 0.72 29.11
N VAL A 17 3.40 -0.04 28.29
CA VAL A 17 3.73 -1.43 28.57
C VAL A 17 4.87 -1.49 29.60
N VAL A 18 5.93 -0.72 29.43
CA VAL A 18 7.10 -0.71 30.33
C VAL A 18 6.74 -0.26 31.74
N ALA A 19 5.72 0.59 31.90
CA ALA A 19 5.19 1.00 33.20
C ALA A 19 4.62 -0.18 34.02
N ARG A 20 4.29 -1.30 33.38
CA ARG A 20 3.86 -2.55 34.04
C ARG A 20 5.03 -3.34 34.61
N GLY A 21 6.27 -2.93 34.33
CA GLY A 21 7.51 -3.50 34.87
C GLY A 21 8.09 -4.68 34.10
N SER A 22 7.45 -5.12 33.00
CA SER A 22 7.98 -6.19 32.16
C SER A 22 7.63 -5.94 30.69
N LEU A 23 8.64 -6.12 29.84
CA LEU A 23 8.59 -6.21 28.38
C LEU A 23 8.78 -7.66 27.92
N SER A 24 8.67 -8.64 28.82
CA SER A 24 8.94 -10.03 28.48
C SER A 24 8.01 -10.53 27.39
N GLY A 25 8.58 -11.11 26.34
CA GLY A 25 7.84 -11.63 25.19
C GLY A 25 7.34 -10.59 24.18
N TYR A 26 7.50 -9.29 24.42
CA TYR A 26 7.11 -8.24 23.46
C TYR A 26 8.09 -8.12 22.29
N ARG A 27 7.62 -7.51 21.20
CA ARG A 27 8.37 -7.15 19.98
C ARG A 27 8.32 -5.64 19.86
N ILE A 28 9.47 -4.98 19.98
CA ILE A 28 9.57 -3.53 19.89
C ILE A 28 10.20 -3.18 18.56
N GLN A 29 9.47 -2.46 17.71
CA GLN A 29 9.84 -2.17 16.33
C GLN A 29 10.11 -0.69 16.12
N SER A 30 11.34 -0.35 15.75
CA SER A 30 11.77 0.99 15.36
C SER A 30 11.42 2.13 16.34
N VAL A 31 11.29 1.84 17.63
CA VAL A 31 11.03 2.87 18.64
C VAL A 31 12.35 3.52 19.05
N ASN A 32 12.39 4.87 19.08
CA ASN A 32 13.52 5.60 19.65
C ASN A 32 13.43 5.57 21.18
N LEU A 33 14.36 4.86 21.82
CA LEU A 33 14.39 4.61 23.26
C LEU A 33 15.59 5.26 23.96
N LEU A 34 16.29 6.21 23.30
CA LEU A 34 17.44 6.93 23.89
C LEU A 34 17.07 7.61 25.21
N GLU A 35 15.84 8.14 25.30
CA GLU A 35 15.32 8.80 26.51
C GLU A 35 14.65 7.84 27.49
N ARG A 36 14.77 6.52 27.30
CA ARG A 36 14.11 5.48 28.12
C ARG A 36 15.08 4.54 28.82
N THR A 37 16.35 4.94 28.94
CA THR A 37 17.41 4.18 29.62
C THR A 37 16.99 3.70 31.01
N PHE A 38 16.46 4.58 31.86
CA PHE A 38 16.04 4.18 33.20
C PHE A 38 14.93 3.12 33.19
N ALA A 39 13.93 3.28 32.32
CA ALA A 39 12.83 2.32 32.20
C ALA A 39 13.34 0.95 31.71
N LEU A 40 14.22 0.95 30.70
CA LEU A 40 14.86 -0.25 30.19
C LEU A 40 15.75 -0.94 31.23
N LEU A 41 16.47 -0.19 32.06
CA LEU A 41 17.28 -0.75 33.15
C LEU A 41 16.43 -1.36 34.28
N ALA A 42 15.21 -0.85 34.50
CA ALA A 42 14.33 -1.30 35.58
C ALA A 42 13.39 -2.45 35.18
N ALA A 43 12.93 -2.50 33.93
CA ALA A 43 11.96 -3.50 33.47
C ALA A 43 12.58 -4.88 33.26
N ASP A 44 11.81 -5.96 33.41
CA ASP A 44 12.22 -7.29 32.91
C ASP A 44 12.10 -7.33 31.38
N THR A 45 13.21 -7.59 30.67
CA THR A 45 13.22 -7.67 29.20
C THR A 45 13.50 -9.06 28.66
N SER A 46 13.33 -10.10 29.49
CA SER A 46 13.57 -11.49 29.09
C SER A 46 12.72 -11.90 27.88
N ALA A 47 13.32 -12.54 26.87
CA ALA A 47 12.63 -12.99 25.64
C ALA A 47 11.93 -11.87 24.83
N ALA A 48 12.22 -10.59 25.12
CA ALA A 48 11.84 -9.48 24.26
C ALA A 48 12.67 -9.49 22.98
N VAL A 49 12.15 -8.90 21.91
CA VAL A 49 12.91 -8.63 20.67
C VAL A 49 12.83 -7.14 20.39
N PHE A 50 13.98 -6.52 20.13
CA PHE A 50 14.09 -5.13 19.73
C PHE A 50 14.63 -5.07 18.31
N LEU A 51 13.81 -4.58 17.39
CA LEU A 51 14.12 -4.43 15.96
C LEU A 51 14.36 -2.94 15.68
N GLY A 52 15.60 -2.56 15.33
CA GLY A 52 15.91 -1.18 14.93
C GLY A 52 15.70 -0.11 16.01
N CYS A 53 15.66 -0.49 17.29
CA CYS A 53 15.40 0.45 18.38
C CYS A 53 16.69 1.20 18.79
N ALA A 54 16.67 2.53 18.75
CA ALA A 54 17.79 3.34 19.23
C ALA A 54 17.84 3.31 20.76
N MET A 55 19.00 2.97 21.34
CA MET A 55 19.19 2.87 22.79
C MET A 55 20.58 3.38 23.18
N GLU A 56 20.69 3.91 24.41
CA GLU A 56 21.99 4.16 25.02
C GLU A 56 22.76 2.82 25.22
N PRO A 57 24.11 2.84 25.16
CA PRO A 57 24.92 1.62 25.25
C PRO A 57 24.63 0.76 26.50
N ASP A 58 24.46 1.40 27.66
CA ASP A 58 24.20 0.71 28.92
C ASP A 58 22.84 0.01 28.92
N ALA A 59 21.81 0.66 28.36
CA ALA A 59 20.48 0.05 28.21
C ALA A 59 20.53 -1.14 27.24
N SER A 60 21.19 -0.99 26.09
CA SER A 60 21.34 -2.08 25.12
C SER A 60 22.09 -3.28 25.71
N ALA A 61 23.17 -3.02 26.46
CA ALA A 61 23.95 -4.06 27.13
C ALA A 61 23.11 -4.81 28.18
N LYS A 62 22.37 -4.08 29.01
CA LYS A 62 21.47 -4.67 30.02
C LYS A 62 20.38 -5.52 29.37
N VAL A 63 19.68 -4.99 28.37
CA VAL A 63 18.58 -5.69 27.70
C VAL A 63 19.03 -7.02 27.08
N ARG A 64 20.23 -7.04 26.49
CA ARG A 64 20.85 -8.29 26.00
C ARG A 64 21.22 -9.24 27.14
N ALA A 65 21.73 -8.71 28.26
CA ALA A 65 22.08 -9.52 29.43
C ALA A 65 20.85 -10.19 30.07
N ASP A 66 19.67 -9.57 29.99
CA ASP A 66 18.38 -10.15 30.41
C ASP A 66 17.87 -11.26 29.46
N GLY A 67 18.51 -11.45 28.30
CA GLY A 67 18.14 -12.48 27.32
C GLY A 67 17.24 -12.00 26.19
N ALA A 68 17.14 -10.69 25.95
CA ALA A 68 16.47 -10.15 24.78
C ALA A 68 17.33 -10.27 23.50
N LEU A 69 16.68 -10.38 22.35
CA LEU A 69 17.33 -10.20 21.05
C LEU A 69 17.30 -8.72 20.66
N VAL A 70 18.45 -8.18 20.25
CA VAL A 70 18.57 -6.75 19.88
C VAL A 70 19.23 -6.63 18.51
N TYR A 71 18.45 -6.14 17.54
CA TYR A 71 18.90 -5.77 16.21
C TYR A 71 19.06 -4.25 16.18
N PRO A 72 20.28 -3.72 15.98
CA PRO A 72 20.52 -2.29 16.05
C PRO A 72 19.90 -1.55 14.86
N PRO A 73 19.62 -0.24 14.99
CA PRO A 73 19.37 0.62 13.85
C PRO A 73 20.54 0.53 12.86
N VAL A 74 20.23 0.51 11.57
CA VAL A 74 21.25 0.52 10.52
C VAL A 74 21.47 1.98 10.09
N PRO A 75 22.68 2.54 10.32
CA PRO A 75 22.95 3.93 9.96
C PRO A 75 22.96 4.11 8.44
N ASP A 76 22.77 5.36 8.00
CA ASP A 76 22.95 5.80 6.62
C ASP A 76 22.04 5.13 5.56
N LEU A 77 20.95 4.48 5.98
CA LEU A 77 19.91 4.01 5.06
C LEU A 77 18.88 5.10 4.76
N PRO A 78 18.44 5.23 3.49
CA PRO A 78 17.36 6.15 3.13
C PRO A 78 15.96 5.60 3.45
N PHE A 79 15.88 4.42 4.07
CA PHE A 79 14.65 3.76 4.51
C PHE A 79 14.91 3.06 5.84
N ASN A 80 13.84 2.77 6.56
CA ASN A 80 13.90 2.03 7.80
C ASN A 80 13.48 0.56 7.58
N PRO A 81 14.42 -0.41 7.65
CA PRO A 81 14.09 -1.81 7.41
C PRO A 81 13.20 -2.43 8.48
N TYR A 82 13.11 -1.86 9.68
CA TYR A 82 12.35 -2.40 10.81
C TYR A 82 11.08 -1.59 11.11
N ARG A 83 10.51 -0.93 10.10
CA ARG A 83 9.37 -0.04 10.29
C ARG A 83 8.12 -0.84 10.70
N GLY A 84 7.46 -0.44 11.79
CA GLY A 84 6.17 -1.01 12.20
C GLY A 84 4.96 -0.36 11.50
N LEU A 85 5.10 0.87 11.00
CA LEU A 85 3.98 1.59 10.39
C LEU A 85 4.12 1.68 8.87
N LEU A 86 2.99 1.75 8.14
CA LEU A 86 3.00 2.07 6.71
C LEU A 86 3.50 3.49 6.43
N TYR A 87 4.01 3.72 5.21
CA TYR A 87 4.48 5.04 4.80
C TYR A 87 3.31 6.01 4.66
N THR A 88 3.59 7.30 4.89
CA THR A 88 2.70 8.38 4.45
C THR A 88 3.30 9.09 3.23
N ALA A 89 2.44 9.76 2.46
CA ALA A 89 2.95 10.62 1.38
C ALA A 89 3.83 11.76 1.93
N ASP A 90 3.48 12.34 3.08
CA ASP A 90 4.28 13.43 3.68
C ASP A 90 5.69 12.94 4.05
N GLU A 91 5.82 11.72 4.58
CA GLU A 91 7.10 11.06 4.85
C GLU A 91 7.89 10.86 3.55
N LEU A 92 7.31 10.17 2.55
CA LEU A 92 8.01 9.80 1.31
C LEU A 92 8.44 11.01 0.48
N PHE A 93 7.70 12.12 0.55
CA PHE A 93 7.98 13.35 -0.19
C PHE A 93 8.60 14.46 0.67
N THR A 94 9.09 14.15 1.87
CA THR A 94 9.85 15.12 2.68
C THR A 94 11.02 15.68 1.87
N GLY A 95 11.16 17.02 1.82
CA GLY A 95 12.21 17.68 1.01
C GLY A 95 11.81 17.99 -0.45
N LEU A 96 10.57 17.74 -0.88
CA LEU A 96 10.09 18.02 -2.26
C LEU A 96 10.32 19.48 -2.73
N ALA A 97 10.45 20.44 -1.81
CA ALA A 97 10.81 21.82 -2.14
C ALA A 97 12.15 21.91 -2.88
N ASP A 98 13.11 21.05 -2.54
CA ASP A 98 14.45 20.98 -3.12
C ASP A 98 14.52 20.11 -4.38
N GLY A 99 13.42 19.45 -4.74
CA GLY A 99 13.30 18.52 -5.88
C GLY A 99 12.95 17.10 -5.44
N TYR A 100 12.36 16.32 -6.34
CA TYR A 100 11.96 14.94 -6.07
C TYR A 100 13.16 14.06 -5.68
N GLU A 101 14.32 14.30 -6.27
CA GLU A 101 15.57 13.57 -6.03
C GLU A 101 16.07 13.72 -4.59
N ALA A 102 15.65 14.78 -3.87
CA ALA A 102 15.99 15.00 -2.46
C ALA A 102 15.07 14.21 -1.50
N THR A 103 14.00 13.60 -2.00
CA THR A 103 13.01 12.92 -1.17
C THR A 103 13.47 11.53 -0.70
N PRO A 104 13.01 11.04 0.47
CA PRO A 104 13.28 9.68 0.92
C PRO A 104 12.91 8.62 -0.13
N ASP A 105 11.82 8.84 -0.88
CA ASP A 105 11.41 7.90 -1.92
C ASP A 105 12.46 7.73 -3.02
N ALA A 106 12.97 8.86 -3.54
CA ALA A 106 13.98 8.86 -4.59
C ALA A 106 15.34 8.35 -4.10
N GLN A 107 15.70 8.65 -2.85
CA GLN A 107 16.93 8.16 -2.23
C GLN A 107 16.89 6.63 -2.01
N ALA A 108 15.77 6.10 -1.54
CA ALA A 108 15.56 4.65 -1.41
C ALA A 108 15.61 3.95 -2.77
N TYR A 109 15.06 4.57 -3.82
CA TYR A 109 15.20 4.07 -5.18
C TYR A 109 16.66 4.05 -5.65
N ALA A 110 17.41 5.14 -5.45
CA ALA A 110 18.81 5.23 -5.83
C ALA A 110 19.65 4.13 -5.14
N TRP A 111 19.47 3.98 -3.82
CA TRP A 111 20.11 2.91 -3.05
C TRP A 111 19.73 1.51 -3.56
N PHE A 112 18.45 1.28 -3.91
CA PHE A 112 18.03 0.01 -4.48
C PHE A 112 18.71 -0.29 -5.81
N GLN A 113 18.85 0.72 -6.68
CA GLN A 113 19.49 0.51 -7.98
C GLN A 113 20.98 0.17 -7.86
N GLU A 114 21.66 0.73 -6.86
CA GLU A 114 23.05 0.40 -6.56
C GLU A 114 23.19 -1.02 -5.96
N THR A 115 22.23 -1.44 -5.14
CA THR A 115 22.36 -2.66 -4.32
C THR A 115 21.55 -3.88 -4.80
N LYS A 116 20.68 -3.75 -5.80
CA LYS A 116 19.81 -4.87 -6.24
C LYS A 116 20.56 -6.07 -6.82
N ALA A 117 21.78 -5.85 -7.31
CA ALA A 117 22.60 -6.85 -7.98
C ALA A 117 24.09 -6.75 -7.59
N ASP A 118 24.39 -6.16 -6.43
CA ASP A 118 25.76 -6.03 -5.90
C ASP A 118 26.31 -7.38 -5.37
N GLY A 119 25.41 -8.34 -5.11
CA GLY A 119 25.75 -9.64 -4.53
C GLY A 119 25.94 -9.61 -3.01
N ASP A 120 25.63 -8.48 -2.36
CA ASP A 120 25.75 -8.34 -0.92
C ASP A 120 24.53 -8.95 -0.19
N VAL A 121 24.83 -9.91 0.69
CA VAL A 121 23.83 -10.55 1.53
C VAL A 121 23.23 -9.56 2.52
N PHE A 122 23.99 -8.56 2.96
CA PHE A 122 23.50 -7.56 3.91
C PHE A 122 22.46 -6.65 3.24
N SER A 123 22.79 -6.05 2.09
CA SER A 123 21.82 -5.29 1.27
C SER A 123 20.54 -6.08 0.96
N SER A 124 20.67 -7.33 0.52
CA SER A 124 19.49 -8.16 0.21
C SER A 124 18.67 -8.54 1.45
N MET A 125 19.33 -8.84 2.58
CA MET A 125 18.67 -9.08 3.86
C MET A 125 17.87 -7.85 4.32
N LEU A 126 18.43 -6.63 4.22
CA LEU A 126 17.74 -5.40 4.64
C LEU A 126 16.47 -5.13 3.83
N ARG A 127 16.49 -5.40 2.53
CA ARG A 127 15.29 -5.31 1.67
C ARG A 127 14.23 -6.33 2.08
N SER A 128 14.65 -7.56 2.37
CA SER A 128 13.73 -8.61 2.79
C SER A 128 13.09 -8.31 4.15
N ILE A 129 13.87 -7.82 5.13
CA ILE A 129 13.33 -7.41 6.44
C ILE A 129 12.36 -6.24 6.26
N HIS A 130 12.72 -5.25 5.44
CA HIS A 130 11.84 -4.14 5.12
C HIS A 130 10.49 -4.59 4.53
N ASP A 131 10.53 -5.43 3.49
CA ASP A 131 9.33 -5.88 2.81
C ASP A 131 8.45 -6.77 3.70
N ASP A 132 9.05 -7.53 4.62
CA ASP A 132 8.35 -8.29 5.65
C ASP A 132 7.65 -7.34 6.63
N ALA A 133 8.36 -6.36 7.18
CA ALA A 133 7.81 -5.37 8.10
C ALA A 133 6.68 -4.54 7.47
N VAL A 134 6.80 -4.16 6.20
CA VAL A 134 5.71 -3.50 5.45
C VAL A 134 4.51 -4.41 5.24
N SER A 135 4.72 -5.72 5.05
CA SER A 135 3.62 -6.68 4.89
C SER A 135 2.84 -6.87 6.17
N ASP A 136 3.55 -6.95 7.29
CA ASP A 136 2.98 -7.07 8.64
C ASP A 136 2.13 -5.83 8.98
N ALA A 137 2.73 -4.64 8.87
CA ALA A 137 2.05 -3.35 9.05
C ALA A 137 0.80 -3.21 8.14
N LEU A 138 0.86 -3.76 6.93
CA LEU A 138 -0.27 -3.75 6.00
C LEU A 138 -1.39 -4.69 6.43
N ASP A 139 -1.06 -5.88 6.93
CA ASP A 139 -2.05 -6.84 7.43
C ASP A 139 -2.77 -6.31 8.67
N GLU A 140 -2.03 -5.68 9.58
CA GLU A 140 -2.61 -5.02 10.75
C GLU A 140 -3.52 -3.87 10.36
N HIS A 141 -3.06 -2.99 9.47
CA HIS A 141 -3.84 -1.84 9.00
C HIS A 141 -5.13 -2.27 8.29
N LEU A 142 -5.10 -3.36 7.53
CA LEU A 142 -6.26 -3.88 6.80
C LEU A 142 -7.10 -4.87 7.62
N SER A 143 -6.75 -5.13 8.87
CA SER A 143 -7.48 -6.05 9.74
C SER A 143 -8.94 -5.64 9.89
N GLY A 144 -9.85 -6.52 9.48
CA GLY A 144 -11.30 -6.28 9.50
C GLY A 144 -11.82 -5.35 8.39
N ALA A 145 -10.95 -4.79 7.55
CA ALA A 145 -11.34 -3.95 6.44
C ALA A 145 -11.93 -4.78 5.28
N ARG A 146 -12.89 -4.18 4.57
CA ARG A 146 -13.42 -4.72 3.30
C ARG A 146 -12.73 -4.02 2.15
N VAL A 147 -11.73 -4.69 1.59
CA VAL A 147 -10.79 -4.06 0.66
C VAL A 147 -11.17 -4.35 -0.79
N VAL A 148 -11.30 -3.32 -1.60
CA VAL A 148 -11.48 -3.45 -3.05
C VAL A 148 -10.21 -3.02 -3.77
N GLY A 149 -9.61 -3.95 -4.50
CA GLY A 149 -8.46 -3.68 -5.36
C GLY A 149 -8.91 -2.98 -6.64
N VAL A 150 -8.25 -1.89 -7.02
CA VAL A 150 -8.45 -1.23 -8.32
C VAL A 150 -7.16 -1.29 -9.12
N MET A 151 -7.20 -2.09 -10.19
CA MET A 151 -6.10 -2.31 -11.13
C MET A 151 -6.31 -1.48 -12.39
N GLY A 152 -5.22 -1.00 -12.98
CA GLY A 152 -5.26 -0.24 -14.23
C GLY A 152 -3.90 0.31 -14.61
N GLY A 153 -3.78 0.72 -15.88
CA GLY A 153 -2.50 1.21 -16.41
C GLY A 153 -2.02 2.52 -15.78
N HIS A 154 -0.69 2.67 -15.72
CA HIS A 154 0.01 3.89 -15.28
C HIS A 154 -0.02 5.03 -16.32
N ALA A 155 -0.43 4.74 -17.56
CA ALA A 155 -0.33 5.66 -18.71
C ALA A 155 -1.47 6.70 -18.82
N MET A 156 -2.46 6.61 -17.93
CA MET A 156 -3.60 7.51 -17.92
C MET A 156 -3.19 8.92 -17.47
N GLU A 157 -3.42 9.93 -18.30
CA GLU A 157 -3.03 11.31 -17.98
C GLU A 157 -4.05 12.02 -17.08
N ARG A 158 -3.55 12.85 -16.16
CA ARG A 158 -4.42 13.76 -15.40
C ARG A 158 -5.11 14.72 -16.37
N GLY A 159 -6.41 14.92 -16.18
CA GLY A 159 -7.26 15.72 -17.07
C GLY A 159 -8.00 14.90 -18.14
N GLY A 160 -7.62 13.64 -18.35
CA GLY A 160 -8.35 12.72 -19.24
C GLY A 160 -9.72 12.29 -18.69
N THR A 161 -10.62 11.89 -19.59
CA THR A 161 -11.96 11.37 -19.21
C THR A 161 -11.87 10.06 -18.44
N GLU A 162 -10.93 9.18 -18.82
CA GLU A 162 -10.71 7.91 -18.13
C GLU A 162 -10.18 8.15 -16.70
N TYR A 163 -9.30 9.13 -16.51
CA TYR A 163 -8.78 9.53 -15.19
C TYR A 163 -9.91 10.00 -14.28
N ARG A 164 -10.79 10.87 -14.80
CA ARG A 164 -11.99 11.29 -14.09
C ARG A 164 -12.84 10.10 -13.67
N GLY A 165 -13.09 9.16 -14.59
CA GLY A 165 -13.89 7.97 -14.30
C GLY A 165 -13.29 7.10 -13.19
N ALA A 166 -11.98 6.87 -13.22
CA ALA A 166 -11.29 6.13 -12.16
C ALA A 166 -11.34 6.85 -10.80
N ALA A 167 -11.28 8.19 -10.80
CA ALA A 167 -11.43 8.97 -9.57
C ALA A 167 -12.88 8.97 -9.03
N GLU A 168 -13.87 9.03 -9.91
CA GLU A 168 -15.28 8.88 -9.52
C GLU A 168 -15.56 7.47 -8.94
N LEU A 169 -14.96 6.43 -9.53
CA LEU A 169 -15.02 5.07 -9.02
C LEU A 169 -14.43 4.97 -7.61
N GLY A 170 -13.20 5.42 -7.41
CA GLY A 170 -12.54 5.37 -6.10
C GLY A 170 -13.35 6.09 -5.02
N ARG A 171 -13.91 7.26 -5.37
CA ARG A 171 -14.80 8.02 -4.48
C ARG A 171 -16.07 7.26 -4.12
N CYS A 172 -16.71 6.63 -5.11
CA CYS A 172 -17.93 5.85 -4.90
C CYS A 172 -17.68 4.63 -4.00
N LEU A 173 -16.59 3.90 -4.26
CA LEU A 173 -16.19 2.73 -3.47
C LEU A 173 -15.92 3.12 -2.01
N ALA A 174 -15.12 4.16 -1.78
CA ALA A 174 -14.84 4.66 -0.44
C ALA A 174 -16.12 5.09 0.30
N ARG A 175 -17.03 5.82 -0.37
CA ARG A 175 -18.33 6.22 0.20
C ARG A 175 -19.28 5.05 0.48
N SER A 176 -19.06 3.90 -0.17
CA SER A 176 -19.81 2.68 0.11
C SER A 176 -19.28 1.88 1.32
N GLY A 177 -18.24 2.40 2.00
CA GLY A 177 -17.62 1.77 3.16
C GLY A 177 -16.58 0.70 2.80
N LEU A 178 -16.02 0.74 1.58
CA LEU A 178 -14.92 -0.11 1.15
C LEU A 178 -13.59 0.63 1.27
N THR A 179 -12.55 -0.08 1.69
CA THR A 179 -11.17 0.43 1.62
C THR A 179 -10.66 0.24 0.19
N VAL A 180 -10.33 1.34 -0.48
CA VAL A 180 -9.76 1.28 -1.83
C VAL A 180 -8.26 0.95 -1.71
N ALA A 181 -7.82 -0.08 -2.42
CA ALA A 181 -6.40 -0.44 -2.54
C ALA A 181 -5.96 -0.41 -4.01
N THR A 182 -4.80 0.17 -4.30
CA THR A 182 -4.26 0.25 -5.66
C THR A 182 -2.79 -0.13 -5.67
N GLY A 183 -2.20 -0.26 -6.85
CA GLY A 183 -0.75 -0.41 -7.00
C GLY A 183 0.06 0.84 -6.66
N GLY A 184 -0.56 1.95 -6.21
CA GLY A 184 0.12 3.10 -5.62
C GLY A 184 0.90 4.01 -6.58
N GLY A 185 0.93 3.72 -7.88
CA GLY A 185 1.61 4.54 -8.90
C GLY A 185 0.74 5.66 -9.50
N PRO A 186 1.16 6.26 -10.62
CA PRO A 186 0.40 7.27 -11.37
C PRO A 186 -0.79 6.66 -12.14
N GLY A 187 -1.51 7.51 -12.88
CA GLY A 187 -2.59 7.07 -13.77
C GLY A 187 -3.82 6.57 -13.02
N ALA A 188 -4.34 5.40 -13.41
CA ALA A 188 -5.58 4.87 -12.85
C ALA A 188 -5.49 4.61 -11.34
N MET A 189 -4.31 4.19 -10.86
CA MET A 189 -4.02 3.95 -9.45
C MET A 189 -4.09 5.25 -8.65
N GLU A 190 -3.46 6.32 -9.16
CA GLU A 190 -3.55 7.65 -8.56
C GLU A 190 -5.00 8.15 -8.56
N ALA A 191 -5.71 8.03 -9.68
CA ALA A 191 -7.08 8.51 -9.81
C ALA A 191 -8.01 7.84 -8.78
N ALA A 192 -7.95 6.53 -8.63
CA ALA A 192 -8.76 5.81 -7.64
C ALA A 192 -8.43 6.25 -6.20
N ASN A 193 -7.15 6.43 -5.86
CA ASN A 193 -6.74 6.97 -4.57
C ASN A 193 -7.19 8.43 -4.36
N LEU A 194 -7.11 9.29 -5.38
CA LEU A 194 -7.64 10.65 -5.33
C LEU A 194 -9.15 10.66 -5.02
N GLY A 195 -9.88 9.76 -5.67
CA GLY A 195 -11.30 9.56 -5.42
C GLY A 195 -11.60 9.24 -3.97
N ALA A 196 -10.89 8.25 -3.43
CA ALA A 196 -11.02 7.82 -2.04
C ALA A 196 -10.59 8.92 -1.05
N TYR A 197 -9.47 9.60 -1.31
CA TYR A 197 -8.99 10.75 -0.54
C TYR A 197 -10.02 11.86 -0.46
N LEU A 198 -10.72 12.17 -1.55
CA LEU A 198 -11.73 13.23 -1.55
C LEU A 198 -13.12 12.76 -1.10
N ALA A 199 -13.33 11.46 -0.83
CA ALA A 199 -14.62 10.91 -0.41
C ALA A 199 -15.34 11.70 0.70
N PRO A 200 -14.67 12.16 1.78
CA PRO A 200 -15.31 12.96 2.83
C PRO A 200 -15.59 14.42 2.42
N ALA A 201 -14.95 14.93 1.36
CA ALA A 201 -15.14 16.30 0.90
C ALA A 201 -16.49 16.46 0.13
N PRO A 202 -16.97 17.71 -0.08
CA PRO A 202 -18.16 17.97 -0.90
C PRO A 202 -18.01 17.48 -2.34
N ASP A 203 -19.11 17.26 -3.05
CA ASP A 203 -19.08 16.71 -4.43
C ASP A 203 -18.35 17.63 -5.43
N SER A 204 -18.36 18.94 -5.21
CA SER A 204 -17.60 19.89 -6.03
C SER A 204 -16.08 19.68 -5.93
N ALA A 205 -15.59 19.15 -4.79
CA ALA A 205 -14.17 19.03 -4.52
C ALA A 205 -13.45 18.15 -5.55
N LEU A 206 -14.09 17.06 -6.02
CA LEU A 206 -13.49 16.19 -7.02
C LEU A 206 -13.29 16.92 -8.35
N ALA A 207 -14.29 17.68 -8.82
CA ALA A 207 -14.17 18.43 -10.06
C ALA A 207 -13.05 19.49 -9.97
N GLU A 208 -13.00 20.22 -8.85
CA GLU A 208 -11.97 21.24 -8.61
C GLU A 208 -10.56 20.65 -8.48
N ALA A 209 -10.41 19.49 -7.84
CA ALA A 209 -9.14 18.79 -7.75
C ALA A 209 -8.66 18.28 -9.12
N LEU A 210 -9.56 17.74 -9.93
CA LEU A 210 -9.23 17.30 -11.30
C LEU A 210 -8.75 18.48 -12.17
N GLU A 211 -9.34 19.67 -12.02
CA GLU A 211 -8.88 20.88 -12.71
C GLU A 211 -7.49 21.33 -12.25
N LEU A 212 -7.18 21.20 -10.95
CA LEU A 212 -5.85 21.50 -10.41
C LEU A 212 -4.80 20.52 -10.97
N LEU A 213 -5.11 19.22 -10.97
CA LEU A 213 -4.19 18.17 -11.41
C LEU A 213 -3.94 18.19 -12.92
N ALA A 214 -4.92 18.60 -13.72
CA ALA A 214 -4.78 18.73 -15.17
C ALA A 214 -3.65 19.70 -15.59
N LYS A 215 -3.16 20.55 -14.68
CA LYS A 215 -2.00 21.44 -14.93
C LYS A 215 -0.67 20.67 -14.99
N ALA A 216 -0.62 19.46 -14.45
CA ALA A 216 0.53 18.56 -14.55
C ALA A 216 0.04 17.16 -15.01
N PRO A 217 -0.28 17.00 -16.32
CA PRO A 217 -0.91 15.79 -16.88
C PRO A 217 -0.15 14.49 -16.62
N SER A 218 1.17 14.57 -16.61
CA SER A 218 2.10 13.44 -16.48
C SER A 218 3.19 13.76 -15.46
N PHE A 219 3.78 12.72 -14.88
CA PHE A 219 4.99 12.82 -14.05
C PHE A 219 6.25 13.09 -14.88
N THR A 220 6.14 13.00 -16.21
CA THR A 220 7.15 13.43 -17.15
C THR A 220 6.79 14.80 -17.73
N PRO A 221 7.76 15.72 -17.88
CA PRO A 221 9.20 15.55 -17.63
C PRO A 221 9.63 15.78 -16.17
N SER A 222 8.73 16.18 -15.27
CA SER A 222 9.07 16.61 -13.90
C SER A 222 8.19 15.94 -12.85
N VAL A 223 8.76 14.97 -12.12
CA VAL A 223 8.09 14.35 -10.97
C VAL A 223 7.83 15.38 -9.88
N SER A 224 8.75 16.34 -9.71
CA SER A 224 8.64 17.42 -8.74
C SER A 224 7.35 18.23 -8.94
N ASP A 225 7.08 18.67 -10.17
CA ASP A 225 5.89 19.49 -10.46
C ASP A 225 4.60 18.67 -10.40
N TRP A 226 4.68 17.41 -10.84
CA TRP A 226 3.58 16.47 -10.73
C TRP A 226 3.18 16.19 -9.28
N ALA A 227 4.16 15.99 -8.39
CA ALA A 227 3.92 15.80 -6.97
C ALA A 227 3.41 17.10 -6.31
N ARG A 228 4.00 18.27 -6.61
CA ARG A 228 3.53 19.56 -6.08
C ARG A 228 2.08 19.84 -6.42
N ALA A 229 1.63 19.49 -7.63
CA ALA A 229 0.22 19.61 -8.00
C ALA A 229 -0.70 18.74 -7.12
N ALA A 230 -0.27 17.54 -6.75
CA ALA A 230 -1.01 16.68 -5.82
C ALA A 230 -1.01 17.23 -4.38
N PHE A 231 0.13 17.75 -3.91
CA PHE A 231 0.21 18.39 -2.59
C PHE A 231 -0.63 19.68 -2.51
N ALA A 232 -0.79 20.42 -3.60
CA ALA A 232 -1.71 21.56 -3.65
C ALA A 232 -3.19 21.14 -3.47
N VAL A 233 -3.56 19.94 -3.94
CA VAL A 233 -4.88 19.36 -3.67
C VAL A 233 -4.99 18.97 -2.19
N ARG A 234 -3.98 18.29 -1.62
CA ARG A 234 -3.94 17.93 -0.20
C ARG A 234 -4.04 19.15 0.72
N GLU A 235 -3.32 20.23 0.40
CA GLU A 235 -3.38 21.49 1.16
C GLU A 235 -4.77 22.11 1.15
N ARG A 236 -5.48 21.99 0.03
CA ARG A 236 -6.85 22.51 -0.11
C ARG A 236 -7.90 21.66 0.62
N TRP A 237 -7.67 20.34 0.72
CA TRP A 237 -8.55 19.41 1.43
C TRP A 237 -7.75 18.52 2.39
N PRO A 238 -7.27 19.06 3.53
CA PRO A 238 -6.34 18.36 4.43
C PRO A 238 -6.97 17.16 5.15
N ALA A 239 -8.30 17.14 5.29
CA ALA A 239 -9.05 16.04 5.89
C ALA A 239 -9.43 15.01 4.82
N GLY A 240 -8.42 14.30 4.31
CA GLY A 240 -8.59 13.23 3.32
C GLY A 240 -9.27 11.98 3.90
N GLY A 241 -9.94 11.24 3.03
CA GLY A 241 -10.41 9.89 3.28
C GLY A 241 -9.27 8.87 3.19
N ASP A 242 -9.55 7.66 3.65
CA ASP A 242 -8.56 6.59 3.74
C ASP A 242 -8.51 5.73 2.48
N SER A 243 -7.31 5.29 2.11
CA SER A 243 -7.03 4.33 1.04
C SER A 243 -5.60 3.81 1.12
N VAL A 244 -5.33 2.68 0.46
CA VAL A 244 -3.99 2.07 0.42
C VAL A 244 -3.39 2.14 -0.97
N GLY A 245 -2.14 2.61 -1.05
CA GLY A 245 -1.30 2.46 -2.23
C GLY A 245 -0.20 1.43 -1.99
N ILE A 246 0.01 0.51 -2.92
CA ILE A 246 1.04 -0.54 -2.82
C ILE A 246 2.07 -0.42 -3.95
N PRO A 247 2.91 0.64 -3.97
CA PRO A 247 3.91 0.86 -5.01
C PRO A 247 5.16 -0.01 -4.80
N THR A 248 6.11 0.08 -5.73
CA THR A 248 7.40 -0.62 -5.62
C THR A 248 8.56 0.23 -6.13
N TRP A 249 9.75 0.07 -5.53
CA TRP A 249 11.00 0.61 -6.07
C TRP A 249 11.54 -0.20 -7.25
N PHE A 250 11.02 -1.40 -7.51
CA PHE A 250 11.34 -2.16 -8.73
C PHE A 250 11.02 -1.37 -9.99
N TYR A 251 9.86 -0.71 -9.99
CA TYR A 251 9.44 0.26 -10.99
C TYR A 251 9.68 1.70 -10.53
N GLY A 252 10.73 1.99 -9.75
CA GLY A 252 10.89 3.31 -9.11
C GLY A 252 11.09 4.52 -10.04
N HIS A 253 11.05 4.31 -11.36
CA HIS A 253 10.84 5.39 -12.33
C HIS A 253 9.38 5.89 -12.35
N GLU A 254 8.44 5.11 -11.81
CA GLU A 254 7.07 5.51 -11.48
C GLU A 254 7.03 5.99 -10.01
N PRO A 255 6.78 7.28 -9.76
CA PRO A 255 6.68 7.81 -8.40
C PRO A 255 5.40 7.29 -7.71
N PRO A 256 5.40 7.16 -6.37
CA PRO A 256 4.18 6.86 -5.64
C PRO A 256 3.20 8.03 -5.75
N ASN A 257 1.89 7.77 -5.77
CA ASN A 257 0.91 8.84 -5.71
C ASN A 257 0.77 9.41 -4.30
N ALA A 258 0.42 10.69 -4.22
CA ALA A 258 0.27 11.41 -2.96
C ALA A 258 -1.14 11.32 -2.35
N PHE A 259 -2.05 10.50 -2.89
CA PHE A 259 -3.45 10.47 -2.41
C PHE A 259 -3.78 9.24 -1.57
N ALA A 260 -2.93 8.21 -1.57
CA ALA A 260 -3.08 7.12 -0.62
C ALA A 260 -2.98 7.64 0.82
N GLY A 261 -3.92 7.23 1.68
CA GLY A 261 -3.86 7.46 3.12
C GLY A 261 -2.67 6.72 3.75
N HIS A 262 -2.44 5.49 3.28
CA HIS A 262 -1.33 4.64 3.70
C HIS A 262 -0.60 4.03 2.49
N ILE A 263 0.72 3.96 2.55
CA ILE A 263 1.56 3.49 1.46
C ILE A 263 2.39 2.28 1.92
N ALA A 264 2.16 1.13 1.31
CA ALA A 264 2.95 -0.09 1.49
C ALA A 264 3.91 -0.22 0.30
N LYS A 265 5.08 0.43 0.37
CA LYS A 265 6.05 0.44 -0.73
C LYS A 265 7.06 -0.70 -0.58
N TYR A 266 7.28 -1.48 -1.63
CA TYR A 266 8.11 -2.69 -1.59
C TYR A 266 9.35 -2.60 -2.47
N PHE A 267 10.42 -3.31 -2.11
CA PHE A 267 11.54 -3.59 -3.02
C PHE A 267 11.21 -4.75 -3.97
N ALA A 268 10.62 -5.84 -3.47
CA ALA A 268 10.27 -7.01 -4.24
C ALA A 268 8.90 -6.88 -4.93
N ASN A 269 8.91 -6.79 -6.27
CA ASN A 269 7.68 -6.66 -7.05
C ASN A 269 6.73 -7.85 -6.90
N ALA A 270 7.25 -9.08 -6.81
CA ALA A 270 6.42 -10.28 -6.68
C ALA A 270 5.58 -10.27 -5.39
N THR A 271 6.18 -9.88 -4.26
CA THR A 271 5.48 -9.73 -2.98
C THR A 271 4.40 -8.65 -3.06
N ARG A 272 4.71 -7.54 -3.74
CA ARG A 272 3.78 -6.43 -3.96
C ARG A 272 2.57 -6.81 -4.81
N GLU A 273 2.78 -7.49 -5.94
CA GLU A 273 1.70 -7.88 -6.87
C GLU A 273 0.75 -8.89 -6.23
N ASP A 274 1.28 -9.98 -5.68
CA ASP A 274 0.44 -10.97 -5.00
C ASP A 274 -0.19 -10.41 -3.73
N GLY A 275 0.55 -9.57 -2.98
CA GLY A 275 0.12 -8.98 -1.73
C GLY A 275 -1.11 -8.08 -1.88
N LEU A 276 -1.19 -7.27 -2.94
CA LEU A 276 -2.36 -6.45 -3.24
C LEU A 276 -3.60 -7.30 -3.55
N LEU A 277 -3.43 -8.35 -4.37
CA LEU A 277 -4.50 -9.25 -4.77
C LEU A 277 -5.00 -10.12 -3.60
N ALA A 278 -4.08 -10.61 -2.76
CA ALA A 278 -4.39 -11.41 -1.59
C ALA A 278 -5.24 -10.65 -0.58
N ARG A 279 -5.01 -9.34 -0.45
CA ARG A 279 -5.68 -8.47 0.52
C ARG A 279 -6.95 -7.83 -0.02
N SER A 280 -7.31 -8.02 -1.28
CA SER A 280 -8.52 -7.48 -1.91
C SER A 280 -9.77 -8.31 -1.59
N THR A 281 -10.18 -8.31 -0.32
CA THR A 281 -11.22 -9.20 0.25
C THR A 281 -12.65 -8.93 -0.24
N ALA A 282 -12.95 -7.72 -0.69
CA ALA A 282 -14.26 -7.33 -1.23
C ALA A 282 -14.35 -7.45 -2.76
N GLY A 283 -13.24 -7.81 -3.42
CA GLY A 283 -13.15 -8.01 -4.86
C GLY A 283 -12.10 -7.13 -5.53
N VAL A 284 -11.90 -7.36 -6.82
CA VAL A 284 -10.92 -6.65 -7.65
C VAL A 284 -11.60 -6.09 -8.90
N VAL A 285 -11.30 -4.83 -9.22
CA VAL A 285 -11.74 -4.13 -10.42
C VAL A 285 -10.55 -3.97 -11.36
N PHE A 286 -10.73 -4.39 -12.61
CA PHE A 286 -9.71 -4.32 -13.66
C PHE A 286 -10.14 -3.32 -14.72
N LEU A 287 -9.54 -2.13 -14.68
CA LEU A 287 -9.67 -1.10 -15.70
C LEU A 287 -8.83 -1.46 -16.94
N PRO A 288 -9.13 -0.91 -18.13
CA PRO A 288 -8.32 -1.14 -19.33
C PRO A 288 -6.82 -0.94 -19.05
N GLY A 289 -6.02 -1.89 -19.52
CA GLY A 289 -4.60 -1.97 -19.19
C GLY A 289 -3.81 -2.76 -20.23
N ALA A 290 -2.59 -3.16 -19.87
CA ALA A 290 -1.69 -3.89 -20.76
C ALA A 290 -1.19 -5.17 -20.07
N ALA A 291 0.04 -5.58 -20.35
CA ALA A 291 0.62 -6.84 -19.86
C ALA A 291 0.49 -7.01 -18.33
N GLY A 292 0.79 -5.97 -17.54
CA GLY A 292 0.67 -6.03 -16.07
C GLY A 292 -0.76 -6.30 -15.60
N THR A 293 -1.73 -5.55 -16.11
CA THR A 293 -3.15 -5.77 -15.75
C THR A 293 -3.69 -7.13 -16.22
N VAL A 294 -3.22 -7.62 -17.37
CA VAL A 294 -3.55 -8.98 -17.83
C VAL A 294 -2.97 -10.02 -16.88
N GLN A 295 -1.73 -9.85 -16.41
CA GLN A 295 -1.13 -10.72 -15.41
C GLN A 295 -1.97 -10.72 -14.12
N GLU A 296 -2.31 -9.54 -13.59
CA GLU A 296 -3.13 -9.38 -12.37
C GLU A 296 -4.51 -10.06 -12.48
N ILE A 297 -5.15 -10.04 -13.66
CA ILE A 297 -6.41 -10.77 -13.89
C ILE A 297 -6.22 -12.26 -13.60
N PHE A 298 -5.15 -12.87 -14.10
CA PHE A 298 -4.94 -14.32 -13.97
C PHE A 298 -4.27 -14.73 -12.64
N ASP A 299 -3.48 -13.84 -12.05
CA ASP A 299 -2.99 -14.00 -10.68
C ASP A 299 -4.15 -13.99 -9.68
N ASN A 300 -5.19 -13.17 -9.91
CA ASN A 300 -6.41 -13.20 -9.09
C ASN A 300 -7.35 -14.36 -9.44
N ALA A 301 -7.48 -14.70 -10.72
CA ALA A 301 -8.34 -15.80 -11.16
C ALA A 301 -7.87 -17.16 -10.60
N THR A 302 -6.57 -17.35 -10.42
CA THR A 302 -6.00 -18.65 -10.03
C THR A 302 -6.44 -19.06 -8.61
N PRO A 303 -6.28 -18.23 -7.55
CA PRO A 303 -6.87 -18.52 -6.24
C PRO A 303 -8.38 -18.69 -6.27
N ASN A 304 -9.10 -17.89 -7.05
CA ASN A 304 -10.56 -18.01 -7.22
C ASN A 304 -10.97 -19.33 -7.87
N TYR A 305 -10.17 -19.85 -8.80
CA TYR A 305 -10.40 -21.12 -9.47
C TYR A 305 -10.21 -22.32 -8.53
N TYR A 306 -9.19 -22.26 -7.67
CA TYR A 306 -8.84 -23.33 -6.73
C TYR A 306 -9.48 -23.18 -5.35
N ALA A 307 -10.15 -22.06 -5.08
CA ALA A 307 -10.62 -21.67 -3.74
C ALA A 307 -9.50 -21.72 -2.68
N SER A 308 -8.26 -21.39 -3.07
CA SER A 308 -7.09 -21.55 -2.20
C SER A 308 -6.98 -20.47 -1.11
N ARG A 309 -7.74 -19.37 -1.25
CA ARG A 309 -7.86 -18.29 -0.27
C ARG A 309 -9.25 -18.23 0.38
N GLY A 310 -10.00 -19.32 0.31
CA GLY A 310 -11.40 -19.38 0.72
C GLY A 310 -12.37 -19.19 -0.44
N GLU A 311 -13.55 -18.66 -0.15
CA GLU A 311 -14.58 -18.43 -1.16
C GLU A 311 -14.11 -17.45 -2.24
N PRO A 312 -14.42 -17.69 -3.53
CA PRO A 312 -13.94 -16.82 -4.60
C PRO A 312 -14.48 -15.39 -4.44
N THR A 313 -13.59 -14.40 -4.54
CA THR A 313 -13.94 -12.99 -4.42
C THR A 313 -14.39 -12.40 -5.76
N PRO A 314 -15.20 -11.33 -5.76
CA PRO A 314 -15.67 -10.71 -6.99
C PRO A 314 -14.52 -10.19 -7.89
N MET A 315 -14.65 -10.39 -9.19
CA MET A 315 -13.77 -9.83 -10.23
C MET A 315 -14.61 -9.03 -11.22
N VAL A 316 -14.35 -7.74 -11.38
CA VAL A 316 -15.07 -6.88 -12.33
C VAL A 316 -14.11 -6.33 -13.37
N LEU A 317 -14.27 -6.75 -14.62
CA LEU A 317 -13.54 -6.17 -15.74
C LEU A 317 -14.36 -5.01 -16.32
N VAL A 318 -13.72 -3.86 -16.59
CA VAL A 318 -14.37 -2.67 -17.15
C VAL A 318 -13.90 -2.44 -18.58
N GLY A 319 -14.84 -2.24 -19.50
CA GLY A 319 -14.58 -1.93 -20.90
C GLY A 319 -14.67 -3.17 -21.81
N ARG A 320 -15.87 -3.49 -22.28
CA ARG A 320 -16.14 -4.68 -23.12
C ARG A 320 -15.24 -4.80 -24.34
N HIS A 321 -15.15 -3.73 -25.13
CA HIS A 321 -14.34 -3.73 -26.35
C HIS A 321 -12.87 -4.09 -26.05
N HIS A 322 -12.31 -3.53 -24.97
CA HIS A 322 -10.94 -3.81 -24.58
C HIS A 322 -10.74 -5.30 -24.22
N TRP A 323 -11.60 -5.86 -23.35
CA TRP A 323 -11.43 -7.21 -22.82
C TRP A 323 -12.00 -8.34 -23.69
N ILE A 324 -12.75 -8.03 -24.74
CA ILE A 324 -13.31 -9.00 -25.70
C ILE A 324 -12.57 -8.97 -27.04
N GLU A 325 -12.25 -7.78 -27.56
CA GLU A 325 -11.75 -7.64 -28.94
C GLU A 325 -10.25 -7.31 -29.00
N HIS A 326 -9.78 -6.38 -28.16
CA HIS A 326 -8.38 -5.93 -28.21
C HIS A 326 -7.43 -6.87 -27.48
N LEU A 327 -7.69 -7.12 -26.20
CA LEU A 327 -6.98 -8.06 -25.34
C LEU A 327 -8.02 -9.04 -24.77
N PRO A 328 -8.31 -10.17 -25.45
CA PRO A 328 -9.46 -11.04 -25.18
C PRO A 328 -9.31 -11.88 -23.89
N ALA A 329 -9.03 -11.23 -22.76
CA ALA A 329 -8.92 -11.86 -21.45
C ALA A 329 -10.29 -12.36 -20.95
N TRP A 330 -11.39 -11.65 -21.27
CA TRP A 330 -12.72 -12.03 -20.78
C TRP A 330 -13.20 -13.40 -21.32
N PRO A 331 -13.14 -13.70 -22.64
CA PRO A 331 -13.47 -15.02 -23.14
C PRO A 331 -12.70 -16.16 -22.44
N LEU A 332 -11.41 -15.96 -22.17
CA LEU A 332 -10.57 -16.94 -21.48
C LEU A 332 -10.97 -17.08 -20.00
N LEU A 333 -11.11 -15.97 -19.28
CA LEU A 333 -11.55 -15.97 -17.88
C LEU A 333 -12.90 -16.68 -17.72
N ARG A 334 -13.87 -16.37 -18.60
CA ARG A 334 -15.19 -17.01 -18.59
C ARG A 334 -15.11 -18.51 -18.87
N ALA A 335 -14.23 -18.94 -19.77
CA ALA A 335 -14.02 -20.36 -20.05
C ALA A 335 -13.43 -21.11 -18.85
N LEU A 336 -12.47 -20.49 -18.14
CA LEU A 336 -11.89 -21.04 -16.90
C LEU A 336 -12.92 -21.11 -15.77
N ALA A 337 -13.79 -20.10 -15.67
CA ALA A 337 -14.78 -19.98 -14.60
C ALA A 337 -15.93 -21.00 -14.71
N ARG A 338 -16.28 -21.43 -15.92
CA ARG A 338 -17.48 -22.22 -16.21
C ARG A 338 -17.56 -23.50 -15.35
N GLY A 339 -18.69 -23.68 -14.67
CA GLY A 339 -18.97 -24.82 -13.81
C GLY A 339 -18.24 -24.79 -12.46
N ARG A 340 -17.71 -23.64 -12.03
CA ARG A 340 -16.96 -23.45 -10.78
C ARG A 340 -17.55 -22.36 -9.91
N GLY A 341 -17.17 -22.32 -8.64
CA GLY A 341 -17.61 -21.28 -7.69
C GLY A 341 -17.37 -19.86 -8.19
N MET A 342 -16.22 -19.63 -8.86
CA MET A 342 -15.88 -18.33 -9.45
C MET A 342 -16.81 -17.87 -10.60
N GLU A 343 -17.61 -18.76 -11.21
CA GLU A 343 -18.50 -18.38 -12.34
C GLU A 343 -19.49 -17.28 -11.95
N SER A 344 -20.01 -17.36 -10.72
CA SER A 344 -20.93 -16.36 -10.16
C SER A 344 -20.24 -15.11 -9.61
N ARG A 345 -18.90 -15.06 -9.68
CA ARG A 345 -18.05 -14.03 -9.09
C ARG A 345 -17.28 -13.23 -10.13
N ILE A 346 -17.53 -13.42 -11.42
CA ILE A 346 -16.94 -12.61 -12.49
C ILE A 346 -18.01 -11.75 -13.17
N ALA A 347 -17.67 -10.50 -13.47
CA ALA A 347 -18.51 -9.59 -14.23
C ALA A 347 -17.69 -8.81 -15.26
N LEU A 348 -18.33 -8.49 -16.39
CA LEU A 348 -17.81 -7.57 -17.40
C LEU A 348 -18.84 -6.46 -17.62
N VAL A 349 -18.42 -5.23 -17.37
CA VAL A 349 -19.24 -4.01 -17.48
C VAL A 349 -18.68 -3.08 -18.54
N ASP A 350 -19.51 -2.15 -19.03
CA ASP A 350 -19.11 -1.19 -20.07
C ASP A 350 -18.38 0.00 -19.47
N SER A 351 -18.78 0.43 -18.27
CA SER A 351 -18.28 1.63 -17.62
C SER A 351 -17.98 1.44 -16.14
N VAL A 352 -17.13 2.32 -15.60
CA VAL A 352 -16.82 2.38 -14.17
C VAL A 352 -18.04 2.65 -13.28
N ALA A 353 -19.08 3.29 -13.83
CA ALA A 353 -20.31 3.62 -13.10
C ALA A 353 -21.13 2.38 -12.71
N GLU A 354 -20.98 1.27 -13.44
CA GLU A 354 -21.69 0.01 -13.20
C GLU A 354 -20.98 -0.88 -12.16
N VAL A 355 -19.73 -0.58 -11.82
CA VAL A 355 -18.89 -1.41 -10.93
C VAL A 355 -19.51 -1.57 -9.54
N PRO A 356 -20.02 -0.52 -8.85
CA PRO A 356 -20.60 -0.67 -7.52
C PRO A 356 -21.80 -1.63 -7.51
N GLU A 357 -22.66 -1.55 -8.54
CA GLU A 357 -23.80 -2.44 -8.69
C GLU A 357 -23.37 -3.88 -8.94
N ALA A 358 -22.37 -4.09 -9.82
CA ALA A 358 -21.81 -5.41 -10.10
C ALA A 358 -21.19 -6.07 -8.86
N LEU A 359 -20.39 -5.32 -8.09
CA LEU A 359 -19.82 -5.80 -6.83
C LEU A 359 -20.91 -6.15 -5.82
N ALA A 360 -21.94 -5.30 -5.68
CA ALA A 360 -23.04 -5.55 -4.75
C ALA A 360 -23.89 -6.77 -5.15
N ALA A 361 -24.12 -6.99 -6.44
CA ALA A 361 -24.83 -8.17 -6.94
C ALA A 361 -24.09 -9.47 -6.63
N MET A 362 -22.77 -9.48 -6.81
CA MET A 362 -21.94 -10.65 -6.49
C MET A 362 -21.77 -10.83 -4.99
N GLY A 363 -21.68 -9.76 -4.19
CA GLY A 363 -21.55 -9.86 -2.73
C GLY A 363 -22.77 -10.49 -2.04
N ARG A 364 -23.97 -10.33 -2.61
CA ARG A 364 -25.23 -10.90 -2.08
C ARG A 364 -25.45 -12.39 -2.40
N ALA A 365 -24.63 -12.98 -3.25
CA ALA A 365 -24.72 -14.41 -3.60
C ALA A 365 -24.09 -15.34 -2.54
N GLN A 366 -24.13 -14.94 -1.27
CA GLN A 366 -23.66 -15.72 -0.11
C GLN A 366 -24.83 -16.26 0.69
#